data_AF-A0A0F8RX50-F1
#
_entry.id   AF-A0A0F8RX50-F1
#
_cell.length_a   1.000
_cell.length_b   1.000
_cell.length_c   1.000
_cell.angle_alpha   90.00
_cell.angle_beta   90.00
_cell.angle_gamma   90.00
#
_symmetry.space_group_name_H-M   'P 1'
#
loop_
_entity.id
_entity.type
_entity.pdbx_description
1 polymer ?
#
loop_
_entity_poly.entity_id
_entity_poly.type
_entity_poly.pdbx_seq_one_letter_code
_entity_poly.pdbx_strand_id
1 'polypeptide(L)' 'MVSDFERKIDVEIERTRIRITVFHGEDEEVVKLNLEEAEELAEKLGQAIEDYSQRKQIRID' A
#
# COMPACT_ATOMS: atom_id res chain seq x y z
N MET A 1 20.55 -15.20 -14.96
CA MET A 1 20.34 -13.82 -14.47
C MET A 1 18.92 -13.79 -13.95
N VAL A 2 18.75 -13.90 -12.63
CA VAL A 2 17.42 -13.80 -12.00
C VAL A 2 17.19 -12.31 -11.85
N SER A 3 16.30 -11.73 -12.65
CA SER A 3 15.85 -10.36 -12.42
C SER A 3 15.23 -10.33 -11.02
N ASP A 4 15.80 -9.54 -10.13
CA ASP A 4 15.19 -9.21 -8.84
C ASP A 4 13.85 -8.52 -9.13
N PHE A 5 12.78 -9.30 -9.15
CA PHE A 5 11.41 -8.80 -9.23
C PHE A 5 11.03 -8.24 -7.86
N GLU A 6 11.60 -7.08 -7.55
CA GLU A 6 11.40 -6.40 -6.28
C GLU A 6 9.96 -5.89 -6.21
N ARG A 7 9.19 -6.41 -5.25
CA ARG A 7 7.88 -5.86 -4.93
C ARG A 7 8.09 -4.51 -4.25
N LYS A 8 7.55 -3.45 -4.84
CA LYS A 8 7.73 -2.08 -4.38
C LYS A 8 6.40 -1.36 -4.37
N ILE A 9 6.22 -0.44 -3.43
CA ILE A 9 5.10 0.51 -3.43
C ILE A 9 5.70 1.90 -3.45
N ASP A 10 5.36 2.70 -4.46
CA ASP A 10 5.73 4.11 -4.54
C ASP A 10 4.49 5.00 -4.35
N VAL A 11 4.66 6.09 -3.62
CA VAL A 11 3.61 7.08 -3.37
C VAL A 11 4.13 8.47 -3.73
N GLU A 12 3.44 9.16 -4.63
CA GLU A 12 3.85 10.44 -5.18
C GLU A 12 2.68 11.44 -5.22
N ILE A 13 2.98 12.74 -5.21
CA ILE A 13 1.98 13.80 -5.40
C ILE A 13 2.02 14.26 -6.85
N GLU A 14 0.94 14.02 -7.60
CA GLU A 14 0.76 14.46 -8.98
C GLU A 14 -0.27 15.59 -9.03
N ARG A 15 0.21 16.83 -8.91
CA ARG A 15 -0.60 18.07 -8.83
C ARG A 15 -1.60 18.04 -7.66
N THR A 16 -2.83 17.60 -7.91
CA THR A 16 -3.95 17.56 -6.96
C THR A 16 -4.36 16.13 -6.61
N ARG A 17 -3.60 15.12 -7.06
CA ARG A 17 -3.85 13.71 -6.80
C ARG A 17 -2.65 13.06 -6.13
N ILE A 18 -2.94 12.05 -5.32
CA ILE A 18 -1.94 11.13 -4.76
C ILE A 18 -1.89 9.91 -5.67
N ARG A 19 -0.73 9.63 -6.24
CA ARG A 19 -0.47 8.47 -7.09
C ARG A 19 0.19 7.40 -6.25
N ILE A 20 -0.40 6.21 -6.24
CA ILE A 20 0.17 5.00 -5.64
C ILE A 20 0.51 4.06 -6.79
N THR A 21 1.75 3.60 -6.87
CA THR A 21 2.18 2.60 -7.84
C THR A 21 2.62 1.35 -7.08
N VAL A 22 2.00 0.22 -7.36
CA VAL A 22 2.34 -1.08 -6.79
C VAL A 22 3.03 -1.89 -7.87
N PHE A 23 4.30 -2.21 -7.65
CA PHE A 23 5.11 -3.02 -8.54
C PHE A 23 5.07 -4.49 -8.09
N HIS A 24 4.72 -5.38 -9.00
CA HIS A 24 4.63 -6.82 -8.82
C HIS A 24 5.75 -7.58 -9.56
N GLY A 25 6.85 -6.90 -9.88
CA GLY A 25 7.93 -7.46 -10.68
C GLY A 25 7.76 -7.14 -12.16
N GLU A 26 7.08 -8.02 -12.91
CA GLU A 26 6.80 -7.81 -14.34
C GLU A 26 5.59 -6.91 -14.60
N ASP A 27 4.70 -6.79 -13.61
CA ASP A 27 3.48 -5.99 -13.69
C ASP A 27 3.53 -4.78 -12.74
N GLU A 28 2.77 -3.74 -13.08
CA GLU A 28 2.52 -2.60 -12.21
C GLU A 28 1.03 -2.26 -12.16
N GLU A 29 0.56 -1.83 -10.99
CA GLU A 29 -0.77 -1.26 -10.81
C GLU A 29 -0.64 0.19 -10.35
N VAL A 30 -1.34 1.10 -11.04
CA VAL A 30 -1.32 2.54 -10.73
C VAL A 30 -2.70 2.98 -10.29
N VAL A 31 -2.78 3.52 -9.07
CA VAL A 31 -3.99 4.10 -8.50
C VAL A 31 -3.78 5.60 -8.31
N LYS A 32 -4.73 6.42 -8.76
CA LYS A 32 -4.71 7.87 -8.56
C LYS A 32 -5.90 8.28 -7.73
N LEU A 33 -5.62 8.76 -6.53
CA LEU A 33 -6.60 9.15 -5.53
C LEU A 33 -6.66 10.67 -5.43
N ASN A 34 -7.85 11.21 -5.21
CA ASN A 34 -7.98 12.54 -4.64
C ASN A 34 -7.66 12.53 -3.13
N LEU A 35 -7.70 13.69 -2.48
CA LEU A 35 -7.36 13.80 -1.06
C LEU A 35 -8.28 12.95 -0.16
N GLU A 36 -9.60 13.03 -0.38
CA GLU A 36 -10.59 12.30 0.42
C GLU A 36 -10.43 10.78 0.25
N GLU A 37 -10.26 10.31 -0.99
CA GLU A 37 -10.03 8.89 -1.28
C GLU A 37 -8.72 8.37 -0.66
N ALA A 38 -7.69 9.22 -0.61
CA ALA A 38 -6.42 8.86 0.01
C ALA A 38 -6.50 8.81 1.54
N GLU A 39 -7.24 9.74 2.16
CA GLU A 39 -7.52 9.73 3.60
C GLU A 39 -8.31 8.48 3.99
N GLU A 40 -9.36 8.14 3.22
CA GLU A 40 -10.15 6.92 3.44
C GLU A 40 -9.28 5.65 3.31
N LEU A 41 -8.41 5.60 2.29
CA LEU A 41 -7.48 4.49 2.13
C LEU A 41 -6.50 4.38 3.31
N ALA A 42 -5.95 5.51 3.78
CA ALA A 42 -5.03 5.52 4.91
C ALA A 42 -5.69 5.01 6.20
N GLU A 43 -6.94 5.38 6.46
CA GLU A 43 -7.71 4.89 7.61
C GLU A 43 -7.92 3.37 7.53
N LYS A 44 -8.41 2.88 6.39
CA LYS A 44 -8.64 1.44 6.17
C LYS A 44 -7.36 0.61 6.29
N LEU A 45 -6.25 1.10 5.74
CA LEU A 45 -4.94 0.46 5.86
C LEU A 45 -4.46 0.44 7.31
N GLY A 46 -4.63 1.54 8.04
CA GLY A 46 -4.29 1.62 9.47
C GLY A 46 -5.05 0.58 10.29
N GLN A 47 -6.36 0.50 10.11
CA GLN A 47 -7.20 -0.51 10.78
C GLN A 47 -6.76 -1.94 10.44
N ALA A 48 -6.49 -2.23 9.17
CA ALA A 48 -6.04 -3.56 8.75
C ALA A 48 -4.68 -3.96 9.36
N ILE A 49 -3.75 -3.01 9.49
CA ILE A 49 -2.44 -3.21 10.14
C ILE A 49 -2.62 -3.48 11.63
N GLU A 50 -3.48 -2.71 12.31
CA GLU A 50 -3.77 -2.91 13.73
C GLU A 50 -4.39 -4.28 13.99
N ASP A 51 -5.43 -4.65 13.25
CA ASP A 51 -6.08 -5.96 13.31
C ASP A 51 -5.07 -7.10 13.10
N TYR A 52 -4.17 -6.96 12.12
CA TYR A 52 -3.13 -7.95 11.86
C TYR A 52 -2.16 -8.07 13.05
N SER A 53 -1.74 -6.94 13.62
CA SER A 53 -0.83 -6.89 14.77
C SER A 53 -1.43 -7.59 15.98
N GLN A 54 -2.69 -7.28 16.30
CA GLN A 54 -3.41 -7.91 17.43
C GLN A 54 -3.56 -9.43 17.23
N ARG A 55 -3.93 -9.89 16.02
CA ARG A 55 -4.03 -11.33 15.71
C ARG A 55 -2.69 -12.04 15.80
N LYS A 56 -1.60 -11.38 15.42
CA LYS A 56 -0.25 -11.94 15.54
C LYS A 56 0.14 -12.06 17.01
N GLN A 57 -0.20 -11.09 17.85
CA GLN A 57 0.08 -11.12 19.29
C GLN A 57 -0.65 -12.27 19.99
N ILE A 58 -1.93 -12.53 19.66
CA ILE A 58 -2.70 -13.66 20.20
C ILE A 58 -2.10 -15.04 19.83
N ARG A 59 -1.32 -15.14 18.76
CA ARG A 59 -0.69 -16.41 18.32
C ARG A 59 0.66 -16.69 18.97
N ILE A 60 1.25 -15.73 19.68
CA ILE A 60 2.57 -15.85 20.34
C ILE A 60 2.41 -16.17 21.84
N ASP A 61 1.22 -15.98 22.42
CA ASP A 61 0.84 -16.47 23.76
C ASP A 61 0.31 -17.91 23.73
#